data_AF-A0A6C0GHD6-F1
#
_entry.id   AF-A0A6C0GHD6-F1
#
_cell.length_a   1.000
_cell.length_b   1.000
_cell.length_c   1.000
_cell.angle_alpha   90.00
_cell.angle_beta   90.00
_cell.angle_gamma   90.00
#
_symmetry.space_group_name_H-M   'P 1'
#
loop_
_entity.id
_entity.type
_entity.pdbx_description
1 polymer ?
#
loop_
_entity_poly.entity_id
_entity_poly.type
_entity_poly.pdbx_seq_one_letter_code
_entity_poly.pdbx_strand_id
1 'polypeptide(L)'
;MTYPSEKASQEQILQFLTTEHFTLQTAKAATIAEANGRAGLFLSTVSSAVVALAFIGQVSGMGQAFFVFGLVLFPSLLFLGIITFERAIQTAIENMIHSRGINRIRHYYVELAPQIKHYFIHSTHDDVAGAVRNMGILPSTSWWQHLVTNAGMIGLINSILIGVFTGMVLGFSTFLPLYGCTGLGVLLFFLAVVIQHRYQMKKYIAFEKELQTLFPSDKQ
;
A
#
# COMPACT_ATOMS: atom_id res chain seq x y z
N MET A 1 26.09 -30.58 -30.40
CA MET A 1 25.03 -30.15 -31.33
C MET A 1 24.62 -28.74 -30.94
N THR A 2 25.12 -27.74 -31.66
CA THR A 2 24.79 -26.34 -31.44
C THR A 2 23.72 -26.00 -32.46
N TYR A 3 22.46 -25.88 -32.03
CA TYR A 3 21.41 -25.40 -32.92
C TYR A 3 21.73 -23.97 -33.34
N PRO A 4 21.74 -23.62 -34.64
CA PRO A 4 21.81 -22.23 -35.03
C PRO A 4 20.53 -21.56 -34.53
N SER A 5 20.66 -20.64 -33.58
CA SER A 5 19.57 -19.81 -33.08
C SER A 5 19.10 -18.90 -34.22
N GLU A 6 18.16 -19.38 -35.03
CA GLU A 6 17.42 -18.54 -35.97
C GLU A 6 16.78 -17.41 -35.16
N LYS A 7 17.15 -16.16 -35.48
CA LYS A 7 16.63 -14.99 -34.77
C LYS A 7 15.11 -14.95 -34.96
N ALA A 8 14.37 -14.75 -33.88
CA ALA A 8 12.91 -14.64 -33.93
C ALA A 8 12.49 -13.55 -34.93
N SER A 9 11.43 -13.82 -35.69
CA SER A 9 10.84 -12.84 -36.60
C SER A 9 10.21 -11.68 -35.83
N GLN A 10 10.03 -10.54 -36.48
CA GLN A 10 9.40 -9.38 -35.85
C GLN A 10 7.97 -9.67 -35.38
N GLU A 11 7.22 -10.49 -36.13
CA GLU A 11 5.88 -10.95 -35.75
C GLU A 11 5.92 -11.81 -34.48
N GLN A 12 6.90 -12.72 -34.36
CA GLN A 12 7.10 -13.54 -33.16
C GLN A 12 7.45 -12.68 -31.94
N ILE A 13 8.31 -11.67 -32.11
CA ILE A 13 8.66 -10.73 -31.02
C ILE A 13 7.42 -9.96 -30.56
N LEU A 14 6.61 -9.43 -31.49
CA LEU A 14 5.38 -8.73 -31.16
C LEU A 14 4.37 -9.66 -30.44
N GLN A 15 4.30 -10.92 -30.83
CA GLN A 15 3.47 -11.91 -30.14
C GLN A 15 3.95 -12.13 -28.70
N PHE A 16 5.24 -12.35 -28.48
CA PHE A 16 5.81 -12.51 -27.14
C PHE A 16 5.58 -11.29 -26.25
N LEU A 17 5.81 -10.09 -26.77
CA LEU A 17 5.61 -8.83 -26.03
C LEU A 17 4.14 -8.56 -25.74
N THR A 18 3.25 -8.90 -26.66
CA THR A 18 1.79 -8.78 -26.44
C THR A 18 1.34 -9.75 -25.34
N THR A 19 1.79 -11.01 -25.39
CA THR A 19 1.51 -11.99 -24.33
C THR A 19 2.04 -11.51 -22.98
N GLU A 20 3.28 -11.03 -22.92
CA GLU A 20 3.87 -10.51 -21.69
C GLU A 20 3.11 -9.29 -21.16
N HIS A 21 2.70 -8.36 -22.04
CA HIS A 21 1.89 -7.21 -21.65
C HIS A 21 0.60 -7.62 -20.94
N PHE A 22 -0.14 -8.59 -21.50
CA PHE A 22 -1.37 -9.09 -20.89
C PHE A 22 -1.10 -9.86 -19.59
N THR A 23 -0.01 -10.63 -19.51
CA THR A 23 0.41 -11.31 -18.28
C THR A 23 0.69 -10.31 -17.16
N LEU A 24 1.48 -9.26 -17.45
CA LEU A 24 1.79 -8.20 -16.49
C LEU A 24 0.55 -7.42 -16.07
N GLN A 25 -0.36 -7.11 -17.00
CA GLN A 25 -1.59 -6.40 -16.68
C GLN A 25 -2.54 -7.26 -15.84
N THR A 26 -2.58 -8.57 -16.08
CA THR A 26 -3.35 -9.52 -15.26
C THR A 26 -2.78 -9.64 -13.86
N ALA A 27 -1.46 -9.77 -13.73
CA ALA A 27 -0.78 -9.79 -12.44
C ALA A 27 -1.02 -8.48 -11.66
N LYS A 28 -0.93 -7.33 -12.34
CA LYS A 28 -1.28 -6.02 -11.78
C LYS A 28 -2.70 -5.99 -11.24
N ALA A 29 -3.69 -6.44 -12.01
CA ALA A 29 -5.09 -6.48 -11.55
C ALA A 29 -5.28 -7.41 -10.33
N ALA A 30 -4.58 -8.55 -10.30
CA ALA A 30 -4.61 -9.46 -9.15
C ALA A 30 -4.05 -8.82 -7.88
N THR A 31 -2.93 -8.08 -7.96
CA THR A 31 -2.38 -7.37 -6.79
C THR A 31 -3.32 -6.30 -6.24
N ILE A 32 -4.04 -5.58 -7.12
CA ILE A 32 -5.07 -4.60 -6.72
C ILE A 32 -6.24 -5.31 -6.03
N ALA A 33 -6.71 -6.42 -6.60
CA ALA A 33 -7.79 -7.20 -6.01
C ALA A 33 -7.41 -7.76 -4.63
N GLU A 34 -6.20 -8.29 -4.47
CA GLU A 34 -5.71 -8.76 -3.17
C GLU A 34 -5.66 -7.61 -2.15
N ALA A 35 -5.10 -6.46 -2.53
CA ALA A 35 -4.97 -5.31 -1.66
C ALA A 35 -6.34 -4.78 -1.20
N ASN A 36 -7.31 -4.72 -2.11
CA ASN A 36 -8.68 -4.31 -1.80
C ASN A 36 -9.41 -5.35 -0.92
N GLY A 37 -9.24 -6.64 -1.20
CA GLY A 37 -9.83 -7.72 -0.41
C GLY A 37 -9.33 -7.70 1.04
N ARG A 38 -8.01 -7.55 1.23
CA ARG A 38 -7.40 -7.43 2.57
C ARG A 38 -7.86 -6.18 3.31
N ALA A 39 -7.89 -5.02 2.65
CA ALA A 39 -8.37 -3.78 3.25
C ALA A 39 -9.84 -3.89 3.66
N GLY A 40 -10.70 -4.49 2.82
CA GLY A 40 -12.11 -4.72 3.11
C GLY A 40 -12.32 -5.63 4.32
N LEU A 41 -11.58 -6.75 4.40
CA LEU A 41 -11.63 -7.66 5.55
C LEU A 41 -11.16 -7.00 6.85
N PHE A 42 -10.10 -6.18 6.79
CA PHE A 42 -9.63 -5.44 7.95
C PHE A 42 -10.67 -4.43 8.42
N LEU A 43 -11.21 -3.62 7.51
CA LEU A 43 -12.20 -2.60 7.84
C LEU A 43 -13.50 -3.21 8.39
N SER A 44 -13.98 -4.32 7.81
CA SER A 44 -15.17 -5.00 8.31
C SER A 44 -14.95 -5.57 9.72
N THR A 45 -13.76 -6.13 9.98
CA THR A 45 -13.38 -6.65 11.29
C THR A 45 -13.29 -5.53 12.33
N VAL A 46 -12.59 -4.43 12.02
CA VAL A 46 -12.51 -3.25 12.92
C VAL A 46 -13.90 -2.68 13.19
N SER A 47 -14.73 -2.51 12.17
CA SER A 47 -16.09 -1.96 12.32
C SER A 47 -16.94 -2.85 13.23
N SER A 48 -16.93 -4.16 13.00
CA SER A 48 -17.69 -5.12 13.81
C SER A 48 -17.19 -5.17 15.26
N ALA A 49 -15.88 -5.07 15.46
CA ALA A 49 -15.25 -5.03 16.77
C ALA A 49 -15.60 -3.76 17.56
N VAL A 50 -15.62 -2.59 16.91
CA VAL A 50 -16.04 -1.33 17.53
C VAL A 50 -17.52 -1.39 17.93
N VAL A 51 -18.38 -1.97 17.09
CA VAL A 51 -19.79 -2.20 17.41
C VAL A 51 -19.94 -3.13 18.62
N ALA A 52 -19.23 -4.26 18.65
CA ALA A 52 -19.24 -5.18 19.78
C ALA A 52 -18.75 -4.52 21.09
N LEU A 53 -17.69 -3.72 21.00
CA LEU A 53 -17.15 -2.98 22.13
C LEU A 53 -18.17 -1.96 22.67
N ALA A 54 -18.92 -1.29 21.79
CA ALA A 54 -19.99 -0.37 22.19
C ALA A 54 -21.11 -1.09 22.96
N PHE A 55 -21.57 -2.26 22.49
CA PHE A 55 -22.57 -3.07 23.20
C PHE A 55 -22.08 -3.52 24.58
N ILE A 56 -20.84 -4.02 24.67
CA ILE A 56 -20.26 -4.42 25.96
C ILE A 56 -20.13 -3.21 26.89
N GLY A 57 -19.75 -2.04 26.36
CA GLY A 57 -19.71 -0.79 27.11
C GLY A 57 -21.07 -0.39 27.68
N GLN A 58 -22.15 -0.53 26.90
CA GLN A 58 -23.52 -0.25 27.35
C GLN A 58 -23.98 -1.23 28.44
N VAL A 59 -23.78 -2.53 28.23
CA VAL A 59 -24.22 -3.57 29.18
C VAL A 59 -23.43 -3.52 30.49
N SER A 60 -22.13 -3.25 30.42
CA SER A 60 -21.25 -3.23 31.60
C SER A 60 -21.17 -1.87 32.29
N GLY A 61 -21.82 -0.83 31.76
CA GLY A 61 -21.67 0.54 32.27
C GLY A 61 -20.23 1.05 32.20
N MET A 62 -19.48 0.67 31.16
CA MET A 62 -18.04 0.92 31.01
C MET A 62 -17.18 0.39 32.18
N GLY A 63 -17.65 -0.67 32.85
CA GLY A 63 -16.96 -1.30 33.96
C GLY A 63 -15.82 -2.24 33.55
N GLN A 64 -15.39 -3.11 34.48
CA GLN A 64 -14.22 -3.97 34.28
C GLN A 64 -14.31 -4.88 33.04
N ALA A 65 -15.50 -5.39 32.72
CA ALA A 65 -15.71 -6.25 31.55
C ALA A 65 -15.42 -5.54 30.22
N PHE A 66 -15.76 -4.25 30.11
CA PHE A 66 -15.41 -3.42 28.95
C PHE A 66 -13.90 -3.30 28.78
N PHE A 67 -13.19 -3.04 29.89
CA PHE A 67 -11.73 -2.95 29.87
C PHE A 67 -11.07 -4.27 29.48
N VAL A 68 -11.45 -5.38 30.11
CA VAL A 68 -10.89 -6.70 29.78
C VAL A 68 -11.13 -7.06 28.32
N PHE A 69 -12.35 -6.85 27.81
CA PHE A 69 -12.67 -7.14 26.41
C PHE A 69 -11.84 -6.30 25.44
N GLY A 70 -11.79 -4.98 25.64
CA GLY A 70 -11.00 -4.11 24.78
C GLY A 70 -9.49 -4.38 24.87
N LEU A 71 -8.98 -4.71 26.06
CA LEU A 71 -7.57 -5.05 26.26
C LEU A 71 -7.14 -6.30 25.48
N VAL A 72 -8.06 -7.21 25.18
CA VAL A 72 -7.82 -8.37 24.31
C VAL A 72 -8.08 -8.05 22.84
N LEU A 73 -9.16 -7.31 22.58
CA LEU A 73 -9.62 -6.99 21.22
C LEU A 73 -8.65 -6.07 20.47
N PHE A 74 -8.23 -4.95 21.06
CA PHE A 74 -7.40 -3.96 20.39
C PHE A 74 -6.03 -4.53 19.95
N PRO A 75 -5.28 -5.28 20.78
CA PRO A 75 -4.05 -5.94 20.32
C PRO A 75 -4.29 -6.91 19.16
N SER A 76 -5.40 -7.65 19.19
CA SER A 76 -5.77 -8.58 18.13
C SER A 76 -6.04 -7.84 16.80
N LEU A 77 -6.77 -6.72 16.85
CA LEU A 77 -7.01 -5.85 15.69
C LEU A 77 -5.72 -5.22 15.17
N LEU A 78 -4.85 -4.76 16.07
CA LEU A 78 -3.56 -4.18 15.70
C LEU A 78 -2.67 -5.20 15.00
N PHE A 79 -2.63 -6.43 15.50
CA PHE A 79 -1.88 -7.50 14.86
C PHE A 79 -2.38 -7.78 13.43
N LEU A 80 -3.69 -7.91 13.26
CA LEU A 80 -4.31 -8.06 11.93
C LEU A 80 -3.98 -6.88 11.02
N GLY A 81 -4.08 -5.67 11.57
CA GLY A 81 -3.81 -4.42 10.86
C GLY A 81 -2.36 -4.27 10.41
N ILE A 82 -1.39 -4.70 11.21
CA ILE A 82 0.04 -4.69 10.87
C ILE A 82 0.33 -5.65 9.71
N ILE A 83 -0.22 -6.87 9.75
CA ILE A 83 -0.05 -7.85 8.66
C ILE A 83 -0.70 -7.31 7.37
N THR A 84 -1.86 -6.69 7.49
CA THR A 84 -2.58 -6.11 6.35
C THR A 84 -1.80 -4.94 5.75
N PHE A 85 -1.21 -4.10 6.59
CA PHE A 85 -0.35 -2.99 6.18
C PHE A 85 0.91 -3.47 5.45
N GLU A 86 1.61 -4.46 5.99
CA GLU A 86 2.78 -5.08 5.34
C GLU A 86 2.44 -5.58 3.94
N ARG A 87 1.37 -6.38 3.84
CA ARG A 87 1.00 -6.94 2.55
C ARG A 87 0.54 -5.87 1.57
N ALA A 88 -0.11 -4.80 2.03
CA ALA A 88 -0.48 -3.67 1.20
C ALA A 88 0.75 -2.91 0.66
N ILE A 89 1.85 -2.83 1.42
CA ILE A 89 3.12 -2.28 0.92
C ILE A 89 3.71 -3.20 -0.15
N GLN A 90 3.74 -4.51 0.10
CA GLN A 90 4.28 -5.49 -0.85
C GLN A 90 3.51 -5.49 -2.17
N THR A 91 2.18 -5.55 -2.13
CA THR A 91 1.35 -5.51 -3.34
C THR A 91 1.47 -4.17 -4.07
N ALA A 92 1.67 -3.05 -3.37
CA ALA A 92 1.97 -1.78 -4.00
C ALA A 92 3.32 -1.77 -4.73
N ILE A 93 4.34 -2.43 -4.17
CA ILE A 93 5.64 -2.62 -4.83
C ILE A 93 5.49 -3.53 -6.06
N GLU A 94 4.82 -4.68 -5.93
CA GLU A 94 4.53 -5.59 -7.04
C GLU A 94 3.78 -4.87 -8.19
N ASN A 95 2.77 -4.08 -7.83
CA ASN A 95 2.01 -3.24 -8.78
C ASN A 95 2.91 -2.22 -9.52
N MET A 96 3.95 -1.70 -8.86
CA MET A 96 4.95 -0.82 -9.48
C MET A 96 5.88 -1.60 -10.41
N ILE A 97 6.34 -2.80 -10.03
CA ILE A 97 7.13 -3.69 -10.89
C ILE A 97 6.38 -3.98 -12.20
N HIS A 98 5.12 -4.41 -12.10
CA HIS A 98 4.30 -4.69 -13.29
C HIS A 98 4.11 -3.45 -14.16
N SER A 99 3.90 -2.28 -13.56
CA SER A 99 3.82 -1.03 -14.32
C SER A 99 5.10 -0.71 -15.08
N ARG A 100 6.28 -0.94 -14.48
CA ARG A 100 7.57 -0.69 -15.13
C ARG A 100 7.80 -1.66 -16.28
N GLY A 101 7.49 -2.94 -16.10
CA GLY A 101 7.57 -3.95 -17.18
C GLY A 101 6.69 -3.57 -18.37
N ILE A 102 5.46 -3.14 -18.11
CA ILE A 102 4.56 -2.66 -19.17
C ILE A 102 5.14 -1.41 -19.87
N ASN A 103 5.76 -0.49 -19.13
CA ASN A 103 6.37 0.70 -19.73
C ASN A 103 7.54 0.35 -20.66
N ARG A 104 8.36 -0.66 -20.33
CA ARG A 104 9.43 -1.16 -21.21
C ARG A 104 8.87 -1.70 -22.53
N ILE A 105 7.79 -2.45 -22.45
CA ILE A 105 7.11 -2.99 -23.64
C ILE A 105 6.54 -1.83 -24.49
N ARG A 106 5.93 -0.82 -23.85
CA ARG A 106 5.48 0.39 -24.58
C ARG A 106 6.64 1.16 -25.20
N HIS A 107 7.79 1.21 -24.54
CA HIS A 107 8.99 1.83 -25.09
C HIS A 107 9.36 1.17 -26.42
N TYR A 108 9.45 -0.16 -26.44
CA TYR A 108 9.75 -0.93 -27.65
C TYR A 108 8.73 -0.67 -28.78
N TYR A 109 7.44 -0.55 -28.46
CA TYR A 109 6.42 -0.22 -29.47
C TYR A 109 6.64 1.16 -30.11
N VAL A 110 7.09 2.14 -29.31
CA VAL A 110 7.41 3.49 -29.81
C VAL A 110 8.72 3.51 -30.60
N GLU A 111 9.72 2.71 -30.22
CA GLU A 111 10.95 2.54 -31.01
C GLU A 111 10.63 1.98 -32.41
N LEU A 112 9.70 1.03 -32.48
CA LEU A 112 9.32 0.41 -33.75
C LEU A 112 8.43 1.31 -34.62
N ALA A 113 7.50 2.06 -34.01
CA ALA A 113 6.55 2.91 -34.71
C ALA A 113 6.41 4.29 -34.03
N PRO A 114 7.37 5.21 -34.21
CA PRO A 114 7.39 6.48 -33.49
C PRO A 114 6.13 7.33 -33.65
N GLN A 115 5.44 7.20 -34.79
CA GLN A 115 4.19 7.89 -35.11
C GLN A 115 3.01 7.50 -34.20
N ILE A 116 3.12 6.46 -33.37
CA ILE A 116 2.03 6.09 -32.44
C ILE A 116 2.17 6.76 -31.07
N LYS A 117 3.32 7.38 -30.79
CA LYS A 117 3.67 7.90 -29.45
C LYS A 117 2.60 8.83 -28.88
N HIS A 118 2.02 9.70 -29.72
CA HIS A 118 1.01 10.67 -29.28
C HIS A 118 -0.35 10.05 -28.93
N TYR A 119 -0.60 8.78 -29.27
CA TYR A 119 -1.81 8.07 -28.86
C TYR A 119 -1.67 7.42 -27.48
N PHE A 120 -0.46 7.28 -26.94
CA PHE A 120 -0.25 6.68 -25.62
C PHE A 120 -0.46 7.71 -24.50
N ILE A 121 -1.42 7.43 -23.63
CA ILE A 121 -1.69 8.23 -22.42
C ILE A 121 -0.68 7.88 -21.31
N HIS A 122 -0.30 6.61 -21.22
CA HIS A 122 0.62 6.11 -20.20
C HIS A 122 2.08 6.29 -20.60
N SER A 123 2.95 6.42 -19.60
CA SER A 123 4.39 6.61 -19.80
C SER A 123 5.02 5.44 -20.56
N THR A 124 5.99 5.78 -21.41
CA THR A 124 6.92 4.88 -22.11
C THR A 124 8.26 4.77 -21.39
N HIS A 125 8.42 5.40 -20.22
CA HIS A 125 9.62 5.37 -19.40
C HIS A 125 9.42 4.43 -18.23
N ASP A 126 10.41 3.59 -17.95
CA ASP A 126 10.34 2.55 -16.91
C ASP A 126 10.87 3.03 -15.56
N ASP A 127 10.96 4.34 -15.33
CA ASP A 127 11.33 4.94 -14.07
C ASP A 127 10.15 5.04 -13.09
N VAL A 128 10.46 5.34 -11.83
CA VAL A 128 9.45 5.50 -10.77
C VAL A 128 8.47 6.63 -11.14
N ALA A 129 8.96 7.73 -11.70
CA ALA A 129 8.10 8.84 -12.13
C ALA A 129 7.06 8.40 -13.18
N GLY A 130 7.49 7.64 -14.19
CA GLY A 130 6.59 7.06 -15.20
C GLY A 130 5.60 6.06 -14.62
N ALA A 131 6.03 5.20 -13.70
CA ALA A 131 5.15 4.23 -13.04
C ALA A 131 4.11 4.90 -12.13
N VAL A 132 4.51 5.91 -11.36
CA VAL A 132 3.64 6.68 -10.45
C VAL A 132 2.63 7.52 -11.24
N ARG A 133 3.04 8.18 -12.33
CA ARG A 133 2.13 8.89 -13.25
C ARG A 133 1.06 7.97 -13.82
N ASN A 134 1.41 6.73 -14.17
CA ASN A 134 0.44 5.75 -14.68
C ASN A 134 -0.63 5.35 -13.65
N MET A 135 -0.32 5.48 -12.36
CA MET A 135 -1.28 5.23 -11.28
C MET A 135 -2.18 6.44 -10.99
N GLY A 136 -2.05 7.54 -11.73
CA GLY A 136 -2.78 8.79 -11.46
C GLY A 136 -2.29 9.51 -10.19
N ILE A 137 -1.19 9.04 -9.61
CA ILE A 137 -0.55 9.68 -8.46
C ILE A 137 0.31 10.79 -9.04
N LEU A 138 -0.02 12.05 -8.70
CA LEU A 138 0.86 13.17 -9.01
C LEU A 138 2.19 12.93 -8.28
N PRO A 139 3.36 13.10 -8.94
CA PRO A 139 4.66 13.10 -8.29
C PRO A 139 4.77 14.37 -7.43
N SER A 140 4.03 14.37 -6.32
CA SER A 140 4.04 15.41 -5.31
C SER A 140 4.79 14.85 -4.11
N THR A 141 5.79 15.60 -3.62
CA THR A 141 6.51 15.30 -2.36
C THR A 141 5.61 15.45 -1.13
N SER A 142 4.32 15.71 -1.33
CA SER A 142 3.37 15.94 -0.26
C SER A 142 3.14 14.66 0.55
N TRP A 143 3.45 14.74 1.84
CA TRP A 143 3.22 13.69 2.82
C TRP A 143 1.76 13.18 2.82
N TRP A 144 0.81 14.05 2.44
CA TRP A 144 -0.61 13.73 2.30
C TRP A 144 -0.91 12.68 1.24
N GLN A 145 -0.15 12.65 0.13
CA GLN A 145 -0.40 11.71 -0.97
C GLN A 145 -0.23 10.26 -0.52
N HIS A 146 0.65 10.02 0.46
CA HIS A 146 0.87 8.68 1.00
C HIS A 146 -0.33 8.16 1.79
N LEU A 147 -1.06 9.04 2.49
CA LEU A 147 -2.27 8.67 3.22
C LEU A 147 -3.42 8.27 2.28
N VAL A 148 -3.41 8.76 1.04
CA VAL A 148 -4.42 8.41 0.02
C VAL A 148 -4.19 6.99 -0.53
N THR A 149 -3.01 6.40 -0.32
CA THR A 149 -2.74 5.02 -0.77
C THR A 149 -3.45 3.99 0.11
N ASN A 150 -3.73 2.80 -0.43
CA ASN A 150 -4.35 1.72 0.34
C ASN A 150 -3.53 1.35 1.59
N ALA A 151 -2.20 1.24 1.45
CA ALA A 151 -1.31 1.03 2.59
C ALA A 151 -1.37 2.18 3.60
N GLY A 152 -1.36 3.44 3.14
CA GLY A 152 -1.47 4.61 4.00
C GLY A 152 -2.75 4.66 4.81
N MET A 153 -3.89 4.36 4.19
CA MET A 153 -5.19 4.28 4.86
C MET A 153 -5.21 3.20 5.95
N ILE A 154 -4.70 2.00 5.65
CA ILE A 154 -4.57 0.93 6.65
C ILE A 154 -3.67 1.38 7.80
N GLY A 155 -2.56 2.05 7.49
CA GLY A 155 -1.64 2.51 8.51
C GLY A 155 -2.21 3.63 9.40
N LEU A 156 -3.05 4.49 8.83
CA LEU A 156 -3.81 5.49 9.57
C LEU A 156 -4.78 4.81 10.55
N ILE A 157 -5.55 3.81 10.10
CA ILE A 157 -6.46 3.04 10.96
C ILE A 157 -5.68 2.35 12.09
N ASN A 158 -4.54 1.73 11.79
CA ASN A 158 -3.66 1.15 12.82
C ASN A 158 -3.22 2.19 13.86
N SER A 159 -2.87 3.38 13.40
CA SER A 159 -2.47 4.47 14.30
C SER A 159 -3.62 4.91 15.20
N ILE A 160 -4.85 4.98 14.67
CA ILE A 160 -6.07 5.28 15.46
C ILE A 160 -6.24 4.22 16.54
N LEU A 161 -6.14 2.94 16.19
CA LEU A 161 -6.24 1.84 17.14
C LEU A 161 -5.16 1.93 18.23
N ILE A 162 -3.91 2.28 17.89
CA ILE A 162 -2.84 2.50 18.87
C ILE A 162 -3.19 3.61 19.85
N GLY A 163 -3.67 4.76 19.35
CA GLY A 163 -4.02 5.90 20.21
C GLY A 163 -5.18 5.59 21.16
N VAL A 164 -6.23 4.97 20.65
CA VAL A 164 -7.39 4.55 21.46
C VAL A 164 -6.99 3.51 22.50
N PHE A 165 -6.24 2.48 22.09
CA PHE A 165 -5.76 1.44 22.98
C PHE A 165 -4.87 2.01 24.09
N THR A 166 -4.00 2.95 23.76
CA THR A 166 -3.15 3.66 24.74
C THR A 166 -4.00 4.38 25.78
N GLY A 167 -4.97 5.18 25.35
CA GLY A 167 -5.87 5.89 26.26
C GLY A 167 -6.64 4.92 27.17
N MET A 168 -7.07 3.78 26.62
CA MET A 168 -7.77 2.73 27.36
C MET A 168 -6.88 2.06 28.42
N VAL A 169 -5.64 1.69 28.07
CA VAL A 169 -4.67 1.09 29.00
C VAL A 169 -4.37 2.06 30.14
N LEU A 170 -4.12 3.33 29.83
CA LEU A 170 -3.80 4.34 30.84
C LEU A 170 -5.00 4.62 31.75
N GLY A 171 -6.20 4.72 31.19
CA GLY A 171 -7.44 4.92 31.96
C GLY A 171 -7.78 3.73 32.87
N PHE A 172 -7.35 2.51 32.52
CA PHE A 172 -7.54 1.33 33.37
C PHE A 172 -6.50 1.20 34.48
N SER A 173 -5.25 1.58 34.21
CA SER A 173 -4.10 1.23 35.06
C SER A 173 -3.51 2.39 35.87
N THR A 174 -3.87 3.65 35.57
CA THR A 174 -3.25 4.83 36.19
C THR A 174 -4.27 5.79 36.79
N PHE A 175 -3.83 6.60 37.77
CA PHE A 175 -4.59 7.74 38.30
C PHE A 175 -4.43 9.00 37.44
N LEU A 176 -4.01 8.87 36.18
CA LEU A 176 -3.88 10.02 35.30
C LEU A 176 -5.27 10.63 35.08
N PRO A 177 -5.38 11.96 35.13
CA PRO A 177 -6.63 12.64 34.79
C PRO A 177 -6.94 12.41 33.31
N LEU A 178 -8.22 12.52 32.94
CA LEU A 178 -8.72 12.21 31.59
C LEU A 178 -7.90 12.89 30.47
N TYR A 179 -7.52 14.15 30.66
CA TYR A 179 -6.71 14.91 29.69
C TYR A 179 -5.30 14.33 29.50
N GLY A 180 -4.73 13.69 30.52
CA GLY A 180 -3.45 13.01 30.45
C GLY A 180 -3.54 11.74 29.61
N CYS A 181 -4.57 10.92 29.85
CA CYS A 181 -4.83 9.70 29.08
C CYS A 181 -5.11 10.01 27.60
N THR A 182 -5.97 11.00 27.32
CA THR A 182 -6.27 11.40 25.94
C THR A 182 -5.09 12.06 25.25
N GLY A 183 -4.35 12.93 25.96
CA GLY A 183 -3.14 13.56 25.43
C GLY A 183 -2.08 12.55 25.01
N LEU A 184 -1.80 11.55 25.85
CA LEU A 184 -0.87 10.48 25.51
C LEU A 184 -1.38 9.59 24.37
N GLY A 185 -2.67 9.29 24.33
CA GLY A 185 -3.29 8.56 23.23
C GLY A 185 -3.14 9.28 21.88
N VAL A 186 -3.42 10.60 21.85
CA VAL A 186 -3.24 11.43 20.65
C VAL A 186 -1.77 11.52 20.25
N LEU A 187 -0.86 11.65 21.22
CA LEU A 187 0.57 11.66 20.95
C LEU A 187 1.04 10.35 20.31
N LEU A 188 0.66 9.19 20.86
CA LEU A 188 1.04 7.89 20.31
C LEU A 188 0.35 7.59 18.97
N PHE A 189 -0.85 8.11 18.73
CA PHE A 189 -1.47 8.12 17.41
C PHE A 189 -0.56 8.80 16.38
N PHE A 190 -0.16 10.05 16.62
CA PHE A 190 0.69 10.79 15.67
C PHE A 190 2.07 10.14 15.52
N LEU A 191 2.65 9.65 16.61
CA LEU A 191 3.92 8.92 16.56
C LEU A 191 3.80 7.67 15.69
N ALA A 192 2.72 6.90 15.82
CA ALA A 192 2.46 5.73 14.99
C ALA A 192 2.30 6.09 13.51
N VAL A 193 1.58 7.17 13.18
CA VAL A 193 1.47 7.66 11.80
C VAL A 193 2.86 7.94 11.21
N VAL A 194 3.70 8.67 11.96
CA VAL A 194 5.05 9.00 11.51
C VAL A 194 5.91 7.75 11.34
N ILE A 195 5.87 6.81 12.29
CA ILE A 195 6.66 5.57 12.21
C ILE A 195 6.25 4.74 10.98
N GLN A 196 4.95 4.53 10.78
CA GLN A 196 4.44 3.73 9.66
C GLN A 196 4.71 4.41 8.32
N HIS A 197 4.57 5.73 8.25
CA HIS A 197 4.94 6.49 7.06
C HIS A 197 6.44 6.33 6.74
N ARG A 198 7.33 6.50 7.73
CA ARG A 198 8.78 6.31 7.53
C ARG A 198 9.12 4.88 7.13
N TYR A 199 8.41 3.90 7.68
CA TYR A 199 8.58 2.50 7.32
C TYR A 199 8.22 2.23 5.85
N GLN A 200 7.04 2.71 5.42
CA GLN A 200 6.60 2.63 4.03
C GLN A 200 7.61 3.28 3.08
N MET A 201 8.12 4.47 3.41
CA MET A 201 9.12 5.16 2.58
C MET A 201 10.43 4.37 2.47
N LYS A 202 10.92 3.82 3.58
CA LYS A 202 12.14 3.00 3.56
C LYS A 202 11.99 1.79 2.63
N LYS A 203 10.83 1.12 2.63
CA LYS A 203 10.55 -0.02 1.76
C LYS A 203 10.52 0.37 0.28
N TYR A 204 9.88 1.49 -0.07
CA TYR A 204 9.89 1.96 -1.46
C TYR A 204 11.29 2.36 -1.94
N ILE A 205 12.07 3.06 -1.11
CA ILE A 205 13.45 3.44 -1.45
C ILE A 205 14.35 2.22 -1.58
N ALA A 206 14.19 1.21 -0.72
CA ALA A 206 14.95 -0.04 -0.81
C ALA A 206 14.63 -0.75 -2.13
N PHE A 207 13.34 -0.86 -2.48
CA PHE A 207 12.91 -1.46 -3.74
C PHE A 207 13.43 -0.70 -4.97
N GLU A 208 13.42 0.63 -4.95
CA GLU A 208 13.92 1.44 -6.08
C GLU A 208 15.39 1.12 -6.42
N LYS A 209 16.20 0.78 -5.42
CA LYS A 209 17.62 0.43 -5.62
C LYS A 209 17.83 -0.94 -6.25
N GLU A 210 16.87 -1.85 -6.11
CA GLU A 210 16.99 -3.23 -6.60
C GLU A 210 16.62 -3.35 -8.08
N LEU A 211 15.70 -2.52 -8.57
CA LEU A 211 15.18 -2.64 -9.94
C LEU A 211 15.83 -1.61 -10.88
N GLN A 212 16.79 -2.08 -11.68
CA GLN A 212 17.50 -1.27 -12.68
C GLN A 212 16.51 -0.60 -13.65
N THR A 213 16.65 0.71 -13.83
CA THR A 213 15.91 1.51 -14.83
C THR A 213 16.64 1.46 -16.16
N LEU A 214 15.94 1.10 -17.25
CA LEU A 214 16.52 0.97 -18.59
C LEU A 214 16.21 2.18 -19.48
N PHE A 215 15.02 2.74 -19.34
CA PHE A 215 14.47 3.84 -20.15
C PHE A 215 13.98 4.94 -19.21
N PRO A 216 14.89 5.73 -18.60
CA PRO A 216 14.52 6.80 -17.67
C PRO A 216 13.80 7.94 -18.40
N SER A 217 12.88 8.64 -17.72
CA SER A 217 12.34 9.89 -18.24
C SER A 217 13.45 10.96 -18.26
N ASP A 218 13.37 11.88 -19.22
CA ASP A 218 14.22 13.07 -19.21
C ASP A 218 14.02 13.84 -17.90
N LYS A 219 15.11 14.23 -17.25
CA LYS A 219 15.04 15.09 -16.05
C LYS A 219 14.41 16.42 -16.47
N GLN A 220 13.18 16.67 -16.01
CA GLN A 220 12.58 18.01 -16.03
C GLN A 220 13.21 18.88 -14.95
#